data_AF-V9FUG7-F1
#
_entry.id   AF-V9FUG7-F1
#
_cell.length_a   1.000
_cell.length_b   1.000
_cell.length_c   1.000
_cell.angle_alpha   90.00
_cell.angle_beta   90.00
_cell.angle_gamma   90.00
#
_symmetry.space_group_name_H-M   'P 1'
#
loop_
_entity.id
_entity.type
_entity.pdbx_description
1 polymer ?
#
loop_
_entity_poly.entity_id
_entity_poly.type
_entity_poly.pdbx_seq_one_letter_code
_entity_poly.pdbx_strand_id
1 'polypeptide(L)'
;MEAYPYKHIQGLPGGPDFAYTVLYRAAPPLWLTDATIRGLCMRLVNDYPTCRFAGFQAAFTKNKRMWNPNERCHDEAVCDRVLQQVKEDGVKTIMLPLNFSNFHWCCLVVKVETKRIFFYDPVN
;
A
#
# COMPACT_ATOMS: atom_id res chain seq x y z
N MET A 1 -21.57 -17.37 -15.59
CA MET A 1 -20.57 -16.77 -14.69
C MET A 1 -19.59 -17.88 -14.36
N GLU A 2 -18.42 -17.92 -14.99
CA GLU A 2 -17.42 -18.96 -14.70
C GLU A 2 -16.89 -18.74 -13.28
N ALA A 3 -17.03 -19.75 -12.43
CA ALA A 3 -16.48 -19.71 -11.08
C ALA A 3 -14.96 -19.90 -11.19
N TYR A 4 -14.21 -18.81 -11.10
CA TYR A 4 -12.75 -18.88 -11.04
C TYR A 4 -12.31 -19.81 -9.91
N PRO A 5 -11.28 -20.65 -10.11
CA PRO A 5 -10.82 -21.55 -9.09
C PRO A 5 -10.38 -20.77 -7.85
N TYR A 6 -11.01 -21.07 -6.71
CA TYR A 6 -10.62 -20.52 -5.42
C TYR A 6 -9.32 -21.18 -4.95
N LYS A 7 -8.21 -20.68 -5.48
CA LYS A 7 -6.86 -21.11 -5.14
C LYS A 7 -6.14 -19.95 -4.45
N HIS A 8 -5.41 -20.25 -3.37
CA HIS A 8 -4.57 -19.27 -2.70
C HIS A 8 -3.27 -19.05 -3.48
N ILE A 9 -2.77 -17.82 -3.46
CA ILE A 9 -1.49 -17.45 -4.04
C ILE A 9 -0.37 -17.97 -3.13
N GLN A 10 0.54 -18.77 -3.69
CA GLN A 10 1.67 -19.31 -2.94
C GLN A 10 2.58 -18.19 -2.41
N GLY A 11 3.06 -18.35 -1.17
CA GLY A 11 3.94 -17.39 -0.50
C GLY A 11 3.20 -16.22 0.18
N LEU A 12 1.87 -16.14 0.07
CA LEU A 12 1.05 -15.15 0.76
C LEU A 12 0.29 -15.77 1.95
N PRO A 13 -0.17 -14.95 2.91
CA PRO A 13 -1.00 -15.44 4.01
C PRO A 13 -2.26 -16.16 3.50
N GLY A 14 -2.80 -17.07 4.31
CA GLY A 14 -4.11 -17.64 4.05
C GLY A 14 -5.22 -16.59 4.18
N GLY A 15 -6.21 -16.61 3.29
CA GLY A 15 -7.35 -15.70 3.35
C GLY A 15 -7.93 -15.32 1.97
N PRO A 16 -9.15 -14.77 1.94
CA PRO A 16 -9.84 -14.42 0.70
C PRO A 16 -9.10 -13.33 -0.09
N ASP A 17 -8.41 -12.42 0.59
CA ASP A 17 -7.64 -11.32 -0.03
C ASP A 17 -6.43 -11.81 -0.82
N PHE A 18 -5.98 -13.04 -0.57
CA PHE A 18 -4.79 -13.65 -1.17
C PHE A 18 -5.14 -14.80 -2.11
N ALA A 19 -6.40 -14.89 -2.54
CA ALA A 19 -6.84 -15.83 -3.56
C ALA A 19 -6.66 -15.27 -4.97
N TYR A 20 -6.41 -16.15 -5.95
CA TYR A 20 -6.32 -15.77 -7.37
C TYR A 20 -7.59 -15.09 -7.89
N THR A 21 -8.74 -15.32 -7.24
CA THR A 21 -10.01 -14.65 -7.54
C THR A 21 -9.92 -13.12 -7.44
N VAL A 22 -9.03 -12.59 -6.58
CA VAL A 22 -8.79 -11.14 -6.49
C VAL A 22 -8.09 -10.61 -7.74
N LEU A 23 -7.15 -11.37 -8.31
CA LEU A 23 -6.44 -10.98 -9.54
C LEU A 23 -7.37 -10.97 -10.76
N TYR A 24 -8.31 -11.92 -10.85
CA TYR A 24 -9.30 -11.92 -11.93
C TYR A 24 -10.27 -10.73 -11.87
N ARG A 25 -10.39 -10.07 -10.72
CA ARG A 25 -11.17 -8.83 -10.58
C ARG A 25 -10.37 -7.58 -10.94
N ALA A 26 -9.05 -7.69 -11.09
CA ALA A 26 -8.17 -6.62 -11.58
C ALA A 26 -8.23 -6.53 -13.11
N ALA A 27 -9.43 -6.34 -13.66
CA ALA A 27 -9.67 -6.23 -15.10
C ALA A 27 -10.24 -4.85 -15.43
N PRO A 28 -9.77 -4.18 -16.50
CA PRO A 28 -10.40 -2.94 -16.95
C PRO A 28 -11.89 -3.13 -17.24
N PRO A 29 -12.77 -2.17 -16.92
CA PRO A 29 -12.49 -0.83 -16.36
C PRO A 29 -12.54 -0.77 -14.82
N LEU A 30 -12.42 -1.90 -14.12
CA LEU A 30 -12.58 -1.97 -12.67
C LEU A 30 -11.37 -1.38 -11.95
N TRP A 31 -11.67 -0.69 -10.84
CA TRP A 31 -10.65 -0.14 -9.94
C TRP A 31 -10.01 -1.25 -9.12
N LEU A 32 -8.70 -1.12 -8.87
CA LEU A 32 -8.00 -1.99 -7.94
C LEU A 32 -8.55 -1.76 -6.53
N THR A 33 -8.85 -2.87 -5.85
CA THR A 33 -9.29 -2.88 -4.46
C THR A 33 -8.10 -2.90 -3.50
N ASP A 34 -8.34 -2.52 -2.25
CA ASP A 34 -7.41 -2.68 -1.14
C ASP A 34 -6.81 -4.08 -1.07
N ALA A 35 -7.64 -5.13 -1.26
CA ALA A 35 -7.18 -6.52 -1.27
C ALA A 35 -6.14 -6.78 -2.37
N THR A 36 -6.36 -6.23 -3.56
CA THR A 36 -5.44 -6.40 -4.71
C THR A 36 -4.09 -5.73 -4.44
N ILE A 37 -4.12 -4.49 -3.95
CA ILE A 37 -2.90 -3.73 -3.65
C ILE A 37 -2.17 -4.36 -2.45
N ARG A 38 -2.90 -4.82 -1.42
CA ARG A 38 -2.33 -5.54 -0.28
C ARG A 38 -1.64 -6.82 -0.73
N GLY A 39 -2.28 -7.61 -1.60
CA GLY A 39 -1.71 -8.82 -2.17
C GLY A 39 -0.39 -8.54 -2.90
N LEU A 40 -0.35 -7.49 -3.73
CA LEU A 40 0.88 -7.05 -4.41
C LEU A 40 1.97 -6.64 -3.42
N CYS A 41 1.66 -5.78 -2.44
CA CYS A 41 2.64 -5.34 -1.45
C CYS A 41 3.20 -6.51 -0.62
N MET A 42 2.34 -7.42 -0.18
CA MET A 42 2.77 -8.61 0.56
C MET A 42 3.63 -9.53 -0.31
N ARG A 43 3.33 -9.65 -1.61
CA ARG A 43 4.15 -10.41 -2.54
C ARG A 43 5.53 -9.80 -2.70
N LEU A 44 5.62 -8.48 -2.82
CA LEU A 44 6.89 -7.77 -2.87
C LEU A 44 7.70 -7.93 -1.57
N VAL A 45 7.05 -7.93 -0.41
CA VAL A 45 7.72 -8.20 0.88
C VAL A 45 8.27 -9.63 0.92
N ASN A 46 7.52 -10.61 0.42
CA ASN A 46 7.97 -11.99 0.35
C ASN A 46 9.16 -12.18 -0.61
N ASP A 47 9.08 -11.58 -1.80
CA ASP A 47 10.10 -11.74 -2.85
C ASP A 47 11.36 -10.91 -2.56
N TYR A 48 11.22 -9.80 -1.82
CA TYR A 48 12.29 -8.89 -1.45
C TYR A 48 12.31 -8.68 0.07
N PRO A 49 13.09 -9.45 0.85
CA PRO A 49 13.13 -9.36 2.31
C PRO A 49 13.54 -7.98 2.87
N THR A 50 14.15 -7.13 2.03
CA THR A 50 14.51 -5.74 2.35
C THR A 50 13.33 -4.77 2.27
N CYS A 51 12.15 -5.23 1.85
CA CYS A 51 10.94 -4.42 1.68
C CYS A 51 9.98 -4.60 2.86
N ARG A 52 9.21 -3.55 3.15
CA ARG A 52 8.10 -3.58 4.11
C ARG A 52 6.85 -2.93 3.54
N PHE A 53 5.71 -3.42 3.99
CA PHE A 53 4.40 -2.82 3.75
C PHE A 53 3.91 -2.19 5.05
N ALA A 54 3.63 -0.89 5.02
CA ALA A 54 3.21 -0.13 6.20
C ALA A 54 1.68 -0.18 6.44
N GLY A 55 0.92 -0.81 5.55
CA GLY A 55 -0.54 -0.71 5.53
C GLY A 55 -1.02 0.38 4.59
N PHE A 56 -2.30 0.72 4.69
CA PHE A 56 -2.92 1.77 3.89
C PHE A 56 -3.11 3.03 4.71
N GLN A 57 -2.99 4.19 4.07
CA GLN A 57 -3.32 5.48 4.65
C GLN A 57 -4.45 6.12 3.83
N ALA A 58 -5.53 6.51 4.50
CA ALA A 58 -6.55 7.34 3.87
C ALA A 58 -5.97 8.73 3.59
N ALA A 59 -6.19 9.23 2.37
CA ALA A 59 -5.76 10.54 1.93
C ALA A 59 -6.95 11.34 1.42
N PHE A 60 -6.83 12.67 1.50
CA PHE A 60 -7.92 13.58 1.16
C PHE A 60 -7.36 14.81 0.45
N THR A 61 -8.07 15.27 -0.59
CA THR A 61 -7.75 16.53 -1.26
C THR A 61 -8.34 17.69 -0.47
N LYS A 62 -7.54 18.74 -0.22
CA LYS A 62 -8.02 19.98 0.38
C LYS A 62 -8.02 21.12 -0.64
N ASN A 63 -9.16 21.80 -0.78
CA ASN A 63 -9.36 22.89 -1.74
C ASN A 63 -8.67 24.23 -1.37
N LYS A 64 -8.11 24.35 -0.16
CA LYS A 64 -7.34 25.52 0.28
C LYS A 64 -6.00 25.08 0.87
N ARG A 65 -4.92 25.81 0.54
CA ARG A 65 -3.62 25.75 1.23
C ARG A 65 -3.71 26.34 2.65
N MET A 66 -4.63 25.86 3.47
CA MET A 66 -4.54 26.04 4.91
C MET A 66 -3.86 24.81 5.46
N TRP A 67 -2.53 24.77 5.36
CA TRP A 67 -1.75 23.84 6.15
C TRP A 67 -1.86 24.31 7.61
N ASN A 68 -2.71 23.64 8.39
CA ASN A 68 -2.71 23.80 9.82
C ASN A 68 -1.65 22.83 10.39
N PRO A 69 -0.53 23.32 10.95
CA PRO A 69 0.53 22.46 11.46
C PRO A 69 0.07 21.56 12.62
N ASN A 70 -1.04 21.90 13.29
CA ASN A 70 -1.63 21.08 14.35
C ASN A 70 -2.61 20.02 13.83
N GLU A 71 -2.97 20.04 12.54
CA GLU A 71 -3.92 19.10 11.98
C GLU A 71 -3.20 17.82 11.55
N ARG A 72 -3.39 16.75 12.34
CA ARG A 72 -2.90 15.42 11.99
C ARG A 72 -3.73 14.87 10.83
N CYS A 73 -3.09 14.71 9.68
CA CYS A 73 -3.71 14.14 8.47
C CYS A 73 -3.30 12.67 8.24
N HIS A 74 -2.60 12.07 9.20
CA HIS A 74 -2.10 10.71 9.13
C HIS A 74 -2.66 9.87 10.27
N ASP A 75 -2.80 8.58 10.03
CA ASP A 75 -3.12 7.60 11.05
C ASP A 75 -1.87 7.34 11.91
N GLU A 76 -1.98 7.55 13.22
CA GLU A 76 -0.87 7.38 14.17
C GLU A 76 -0.31 5.96 14.15
N ALA A 77 -1.17 4.94 14.04
CA ALA A 77 -0.73 3.56 14.02
C ALA A 77 0.06 3.22 12.75
N VAL A 78 -0.26 3.87 11.63
CA VAL A 78 0.49 3.74 10.37
C VAL A 78 1.84 4.44 10.49
N CYS A 79 1.87 5.66 11.03
CA CYS A 79 3.11 6.40 11.25
C CYS A 79 4.06 5.68 12.21
N ASP A 80 3.56 5.20 13.34
CA ASP A 80 4.35 4.43 14.31
C ASP A 80 4.95 3.18 13.67
N ARG A 81 4.16 2.48 12.82
CA ARG A 81 4.64 1.31 12.09
C ARG A 81 5.76 1.67 11.10
N VAL A 82 5.62 2.77 10.36
CA VAL A 82 6.70 3.24 9.46
C VAL A 82 7.97 3.54 10.28
N LEU A 83 7.84 4.25 11.40
CA LEU A 83 8.97 4.58 12.27
C LEU A 83 9.64 3.35 12.89
N GLN A 84 8.87 2.31 13.21
CA GLN A 84 9.40 1.02 13.64
C GLN A 84 10.15 0.33 12.50
N GLN A 85 9.55 0.24 11.31
CA GLN A 85 10.12 -0.43 10.14
C GLN A 85 11.42 0.24 9.64
N VAL A 86 11.55 1.57 9.77
CA VAL A 86 12.79 2.29 9.43
C VAL A 86 13.97 1.87 10.31
N LYS A 87 13.69 1.39 11.54
CA LYS A 87 14.72 0.96 12.50
C LYS A 87 15.07 -0.53 12.38
N GLU A 88 14.33 -1.29 11.58
CA GLU A 88 14.59 -2.71 11.37
C GLU A 88 15.86 -2.90 10.53
N ASP A 89 16.73 -3.79 10.98
CA ASP A 89 17.97 -4.10 10.26
C ASP A 89 17.66 -4.74 8.89
N GLY A 90 18.43 -4.35 7.88
CA GLY A 90 18.26 -4.80 6.49
C GLY A 90 17.05 -4.22 5.74
N VAL A 91 16.18 -3.42 6.36
CA VAL A 91 15.07 -2.76 5.64
C VAL A 91 15.59 -1.60 4.80
N LYS A 92 15.32 -1.66 3.49
CA LYS A 92 15.73 -0.64 2.52
C LYS A 92 14.57 0.17 1.98
N THR A 93 13.39 -0.45 1.84
CA THR A 93 12.22 0.16 1.21
C THR A 93 10.97 -0.10 2.02
N ILE A 94 10.19 0.95 2.30
CA ILE A 94 8.87 0.83 2.93
C ILE A 94 7.84 1.42 1.97
N MET A 95 6.79 0.65 1.68
CA MET A 95 5.67 1.05 0.82
C MET A 95 4.47 1.44 1.67
N LEU A 96 3.94 2.62 1.40
CA LEU A 96 2.74 3.16 2.03
C LEU A 96 1.77 3.65 0.93
N PRO A 97 0.88 2.77 0.43
CA PRO A 97 -0.15 3.18 -0.51
C PRO A 97 -1.18 4.11 0.17
N LEU A 98 -1.56 5.15 -0.57
CA LEU A 98 -2.50 6.17 -0.16
C LEU A 98 -3.81 5.99 -0.93
N ASN A 99 -4.94 5.89 -0.21
CA ASN A 99 -6.27 5.79 -0.81
C ASN A 99 -7.00 7.14 -0.71
N PHE A 100 -7.25 7.79 -1.84
CA PHE A 100 -8.09 8.99 -1.92
C PHE A 100 -9.56 8.63 -2.05
N SER A 101 -10.13 8.04 -0.99
CA SER A 101 -11.57 7.71 -0.90
C SER A 101 -12.10 6.94 -2.11
N ASN A 102 -11.35 5.93 -2.57
CA ASN A 102 -11.64 5.07 -3.73
C ASN A 102 -11.74 5.80 -5.08
N PHE A 103 -11.30 7.05 -5.16
CA PHE A 103 -11.18 7.80 -6.41
C PHE A 103 -9.78 7.75 -7.00
N HIS A 104 -8.74 7.57 -6.19
CA HIS A 104 -7.36 7.60 -6.67
C HIS A 104 -6.43 6.86 -5.73
N TRP A 105 -5.38 6.27 -6.29
CA TRP A 105 -4.33 5.59 -5.54
C TRP A 105 -2.97 6.23 -5.84
N CYS A 106 -2.27 6.59 -4.78
CA CYS A 106 -0.85 6.98 -4.83
C CYS A 106 -0.03 6.04 -3.94
N CYS A 107 1.29 6.17 -3.97
CA CYS A 107 2.16 5.47 -3.05
C CYS A 107 3.28 6.37 -2.55
N LEU A 108 3.45 6.42 -1.23
CA LEU A 108 4.67 6.90 -0.62
C LEU A 108 5.66 5.74 -0.50
N VAL A 109 6.89 5.97 -0.97
CA VAL A 109 7.98 5.00 -0.86
C VAL A 109 9.10 5.62 -0.05
N VAL A 110 9.33 5.08 1.15
CA VAL A 110 10.45 5.48 2.00
C VAL A 110 11.66 4.63 1.62
N LYS A 111 12.74 5.29 1.20
CA LYS A 111 14.06 4.68 1.00
C LYS A 111 14.92 4.97 2.22
N VAL A 112 15.15 3.93 3.03
CA VAL A 112 15.78 4.04 4.36
C VAL A 112 17.24 4.48 4.23
N GLU A 113 18.02 3.80 3.39
CA GLU A 113 19.46 4.05 3.22
C GLU A 113 19.75 5.48 2.73
N THR A 114 18.94 5.99 1.79
CA THR A 114 19.14 7.33 1.22
C THR A 114 18.42 8.43 1.99
N LYS A 115 17.64 8.09 3.03
CA LYS A 115 16.81 9.03 3.80
C LYS A 115 15.93 9.90 2.88
N ARG A 116 15.24 9.24 1.96
CA ARG A 116 14.35 9.89 0.98
C ARG A 116 12.94 9.29 1.06
N ILE A 117 11.96 10.14 0.83
CA ILE A 117 10.57 9.76 0.66
C ILE A 117 10.18 10.17 -0.76
N PHE A 118 9.73 9.21 -1.55
CA PHE A 118 9.22 9.44 -2.90
C PHE A 118 7.70 9.37 -2.87
N PHE A 119 7.07 10.28 -3.60
CA PHE A 119 5.63 10.26 -3.85
C PHE A 119 5.42 9.84 -5.30
N TYR A 120 4.75 8.70 -5.49
CA TYR A 120 4.39 8.18 -6.80
C TYR A 120 2.89 8.35 -7.00
N ASP A 121 2.55 9.11 -8.04
CA ASP A 121 1.19 9.35 -8.49
C ASP A 121 1.12 9.03 -9.98
N PRO A 122 0.36 8.00 -10.41
CA PRO A 122 0.31 7.58 -11.80
C PRO A 122 -0.43 8.57 -12.72
N VAL A 123 -1.08 9.59 -12.17
CA VAL A 123 -1.88 10.59 -12.92
C VAL A 123 -1.15 11.95 -13.01
N ASN A 124 0.03 12.09 -12.39
CA ASN A 124 0.83 13.31 -12.38
C ASN A 124 2.21 13.14 -13.03
#